data_AF-A0AA84ZFD5-F1
#
_entry.id   AF-A0AA84ZFD5-F1
#
_cell.length_a   1.000
_cell.length_b   1.000
_cell.length_c   1.000
_cell.angle_alpha   90.00
_cell.angle_beta   90.00
_cell.angle_gamma   90.00
#
_symmetry.space_group_name_H-M   'P 1'
#
loop_
_entity.id
_entity.type
_entity.pdbx_description
1 polymer ?
#
loop_
_entity_poly.entity_id
_entity_poly.type
_entity_poly.pdbx_seq_one_letter_code
_entity_poly.pdbx_strand_id
1 'polypeptide(L)'
;MFTKLPGFRIDKIETAETFLSKVQNYLNSLEYNYTGMQFFQINRGASIVRLEEVVKMIMLASLPIKCLEATILAIFLTQGQEYLKRFTISFVSEFNGKIFRHVVLGIYSSGLFGALGLSRREDLMYKPLNFPSLSLLINNYTEAYHGHHHKLLRVKIGLPISHRPYMLEKIQWKGILIPFNKGHTKKDINNILDHYSRFLRGSTNVIIKKSLPNISSDSFKTAKKQQNPSYRKVIRLGMARNKSDNKVSSLLSTSSTWRSVTNLPIINSKIASQKIVEAE
;
A
#
# COMPACT_ATOMS: atom_id res chain seq x y z
N MET A 1 -15.76 -11.29 -17.11
CA MET A 1 -15.59 -12.76 -16.96
C MET A 1 -14.09 -13.02 -17.02
N PHE A 2 -13.47 -13.36 -15.90
CA PHE A 2 -12.00 -13.50 -15.83
C PHE A 2 -11.58 -14.84 -16.43
N THR A 3 -10.83 -14.83 -17.52
CA THR A 3 -10.28 -16.02 -18.16
C THR A 3 -9.24 -16.66 -17.25
N LYS A 4 -9.29 -17.98 -17.09
CA LYS A 4 -8.27 -18.77 -16.37
C LYS A 4 -6.89 -18.43 -16.95
N LEU A 5 -5.96 -17.99 -16.10
CA LEU A 5 -4.63 -17.59 -16.54
C LEU A 5 -3.90 -18.80 -17.15
N PRO A 6 -3.19 -18.63 -18.29
CA PRO A 6 -2.52 -19.73 -18.96
C PRO A 6 -1.42 -20.32 -18.06
N GLY A 7 -1.40 -21.64 -17.89
CA GLY A 7 -0.34 -22.38 -17.18
C GLY A 7 -0.59 -22.72 -15.70
N PHE A 8 -1.41 -21.95 -14.96
CA PHE A 8 -1.67 -22.25 -13.55
C PHE A 8 -2.96 -23.06 -13.37
N ARG A 9 -2.82 -24.38 -13.18
CA ARG A 9 -3.94 -25.29 -12.91
C ARG A 9 -4.16 -25.41 -11.41
N ILE A 10 -5.37 -25.08 -10.99
CA ILE A 10 -5.87 -25.24 -9.62
C ILE A 10 -6.58 -26.59 -9.58
N ASP A 11 -6.13 -27.47 -8.69
CA ASP A 11 -6.73 -28.78 -8.49
C ASP A 11 -7.85 -28.67 -7.44
N LYS A 12 -9.01 -29.29 -7.67
CA LYS A 12 -10.19 -29.13 -6.78
C LYS A 12 -10.02 -29.70 -5.37
N ILE A 13 -8.96 -30.48 -5.12
CA ILE A 13 -8.76 -31.27 -3.88
C ILE A 13 -7.37 -30.99 -3.29
N GLU A 14 -6.87 -29.76 -3.40
CA GLU A 14 -5.57 -29.39 -2.80
C GLU A 14 -5.76 -28.57 -1.52
N THR A 15 -4.88 -28.78 -0.53
CA THR A 15 -4.90 -28.02 0.72
C THR A 15 -4.41 -26.59 0.46
N ALA A 16 -4.75 -25.67 1.36
CA ALA A 16 -4.29 -24.29 1.25
C ALA A 16 -2.75 -24.21 1.19
N GLU A 17 -2.05 -25.04 1.97
CA GLU A 17 -0.58 -25.07 2.00
C GLU A 17 0.03 -25.58 0.69
N THR A 18 -0.51 -26.65 0.11
CA THR A 18 0.01 -27.19 -1.15
C THR A 18 -0.26 -26.22 -2.30
N PHE A 19 -1.43 -25.59 -2.31
CA PHE A 19 -1.76 -24.52 -3.26
C PHE A 19 -0.79 -23.35 -3.16
N LEU A 20 -0.58 -22.80 -1.96
CA LEU A 20 0.34 -21.68 -1.73
C LEU A 20 1.78 -22.04 -2.12
N SER A 21 2.19 -23.28 -1.85
CA SER A 21 3.51 -23.78 -2.27
C SER A 21 3.65 -23.83 -3.79
N LYS A 22 2.61 -24.27 -4.53
CA LYS A 22 2.60 -24.21 -6.00
C LYS A 22 2.68 -22.78 -6.51
N VAL A 23 1.94 -21.84 -5.92
CA VAL A 23 2.02 -20.42 -6.28
C VAL A 23 3.44 -19.90 -6.04
N GLN A 24 4.02 -20.18 -4.87
CA GLN A 24 5.37 -19.74 -4.55
C GLN A 24 6.42 -20.33 -5.48
N ASN A 25 6.31 -21.62 -5.83
CA ASN A 25 7.22 -22.28 -6.77
C ASN A 25 7.16 -21.64 -8.16
N TYR A 26 5.96 -21.25 -8.61
CA TYR A 26 5.81 -20.50 -9.86
C TYR A 26 6.48 -19.13 -9.78
N LEU A 27 6.33 -18.39 -8.66
CA LEU A 27 7.06 -17.14 -8.47
C LEU A 27 8.58 -17.37 -8.50
N ASN A 28 9.07 -18.39 -7.79
CA ASN A 28 10.48 -18.73 -7.75
C ASN A 28 11.04 -19.10 -9.13
N SER A 29 10.26 -19.77 -9.98
CA SER A 29 10.68 -20.11 -11.35
C SER A 29 10.89 -18.91 -12.27
N LEU A 30 10.34 -17.74 -11.92
CA LEU A 30 10.62 -16.50 -12.63
C LEU A 30 11.96 -15.87 -12.19
N GLU A 31 12.49 -16.26 -11.03
CA GLU A 31 13.70 -15.71 -10.41
C GLU A 31 13.57 -14.23 -9.95
N TYR A 32 14.42 -13.85 -8.99
CA TYR A 32 14.53 -12.46 -8.57
C TYR A 32 15.37 -11.66 -9.56
N ASN A 33 14.92 -10.47 -9.95
CA ASN A 33 15.63 -9.63 -10.91
C ASN A 33 16.79 -8.83 -10.28
N TYR A 34 18.02 -9.28 -10.56
CA TYR A 34 19.27 -8.62 -10.14
C TYR A 34 19.87 -7.64 -11.17
N THR A 35 19.28 -7.50 -12.36
CA THR A 35 19.89 -6.77 -13.49
C THR A 35 19.97 -5.25 -13.28
N GLY A 36 19.23 -4.72 -12.31
CA GLY A 36 19.07 -3.27 -12.09
C GLY A 36 18.07 -2.60 -13.04
N MET A 37 17.61 -3.28 -14.09
CA MET A 37 16.56 -2.83 -14.99
C MET A 37 15.21 -3.44 -14.56
N GLN A 38 14.13 -2.63 -14.59
CA GLN A 38 12.78 -3.13 -14.31
C GLN A 38 12.06 -3.44 -15.63
N PHE A 39 11.69 -4.70 -15.85
CA PHE A 39 11.01 -5.14 -17.07
C PHE A 39 9.51 -4.78 -17.07
N PHE A 40 8.84 -4.85 -15.92
CA PHE A 40 7.40 -4.60 -15.82
C PHE A 40 7.10 -3.41 -14.91
N GLN A 41 6.57 -2.33 -15.47
CA GLN A 41 6.22 -1.15 -14.70
C GLN A 41 4.90 -1.36 -13.96
N ILE A 42 4.95 -1.32 -12.62
CA ILE A 42 3.77 -1.42 -11.77
C ILE A 42 3.45 -0.07 -11.13
N ASN A 43 2.30 0.46 -11.48
CA ASN A 43 1.72 1.61 -10.80
C ASN A 43 0.78 1.15 -9.68
N ARG A 44 1.15 1.41 -8.42
CA ARG A 44 0.33 1.06 -7.23
C ARG A 44 -1.06 1.72 -7.23
N GLY A 45 -1.23 2.83 -7.95
CA GLY A 45 -2.50 3.54 -8.10
C GLY A 45 -3.35 3.10 -9.30
N ALA A 46 -2.89 2.10 -10.06
CA ALA A 46 -3.62 1.54 -11.19
C ALA A 46 -4.86 0.74 -10.74
N SER A 47 -5.84 0.63 -11.63
CA SER A 47 -7.00 -0.23 -11.46
C SER A 47 -6.62 -1.71 -11.59
N ILE A 48 -7.48 -2.60 -11.09
CA ILE A 48 -7.31 -4.04 -11.23
C ILE A 48 -7.14 -4.45 -12.70
N VAL A 49 -7.95 -3.93 -13.62
CA VAL A 49 -7.83 -4.27 -15.06
C VAL A 49 -6.44 -3.94 -15.60
N ARG A 50 -5.89 -2.77 -15.25
CA ARG A 50 -4.54 -2.39 -15.72
C ARG A 50 -3.45 -3.25 -15.09
N LEU A 51 -3.61 -3.66 -13.84
CA LEU A 51 -2.68 -4.59 -13.20
C LEU A 51 -2.78 -6.00 -13.81
N GLU A 52 -3.97 -6.43 -14.21
CA GLU A 52 -4.19 -7.71 -14.89
C GLU A 52 -3.46 -7.78 -16.24
N GLU A 53 -3.48 -6.68 -17.01
CA GLU A 53 -2.71 -6.58 -18.26
C GLU A 53 -1.21 -6.79 -18.01
N VAL A 54 -0.65 -6.17 -16.96
CA VAL A 54 0.75 -6.37 -16.58
C VAL A 54 1.02 -7.82 -16.16
N VAL A 55 0.11 -8.44 -15.42
CA VAL A 55 0.24 -9.86 -15.04
C VAL A 55 0.26 -10.78 -16.26
N LYS A 56 -0.61 -10.55 -17.24
CA LYS A 56 -0.59 -11.30 -18.50
C LYS A 56 0.77 -11.15 -19.20
N MET A 57 1.33 -9.94 -19.23
CA MET A 57 2.68 -9.71 -19.78
C MET A 57 3.77 -10.45 -19.01
N ILE A 58 3.73 -10.44 -17.67
CA ILE A 58 4.70 -11.19 -16.84
C ILE A 58 4.66 -12.68 -17.17
N MET A 59 3.46 -13.26 -17.21
CA MET A 59 3.29 -14.68 -17.48
C MET A 59 3.68 -15.07 -18.91
N LEU A 60 3.42 -14.20 -19.89
CA LEU A 60 3.80 -14.45 -21.28
C LEU A 60 5.30 -14.31 -21.52
N ALA A 61 5.92 -13.28 -20.95
CA ALA A 61 7.34 -13.01 -21.17
C ALA A 61 8.25 -13.90 -20.29
N SER A 62 7.76 -14.37 -19.14
CA SER A 62 8.50 -15.24 -18.21
C SER A 62 9.90 -14.69 -17.84
N LEU A 63 9.98 -13.37 -17.64
CA LEU A 63 11.23 -12.69 -17.26
C LEU A 63 11.35 -12.54 -15.73
N PRO A 64 12.58 -12.35 -15.20
CA PRO A 64 12.79 -12.08 -13.79
C PRO A 64 12.01 -10.89 -13.23
N ILE A 65 11.50 -11.06 -12.02
CA ILE A 65 10.64 -10.06 -11.35
C ILE A 65 11.17 -9.67 -9.97
N LYS A 66 10.66 -8.58 -9.41
CA LYS A 66 10.95 -8.08 -8.06
C LYS A 66 9.77 -8.26 -7.12
N CYS A 67 9.93 -7.83 -5.87
CA CYS A 67 8.95 -8.07 -4.81
C CYS A 67 7.55 -7.49 -5.12
N LEU A 68 7.47 -6.32 -5.77
CA LEU A 68 6.18 -5.71 -6.12
C LEU A 68 5.46 -6.46 -7.24
N GLU A 69 6.19 -6.87 -8.28
CA GLU A 69 5.68 -7.68 -9.39
C GLU A 69 5.19 -9.04 -8.88
N ALA A 70 5.98 -9.69 -8.03
CA ALA A 70 5.62 -10.95 -7.39
C ALA A 70 4.35 -10.82 -6.54
N THR A 71 4.23 -9.75 -5.75
CA THR A 71 3.03 -9.50 -4.94
C THR A 71 1.79 -9.33 -5.81
N ILE A 72 1.88 -8.58 -6.91
CA ILE A 72 0.76 -8.39 -7.84
C ILE A 72 0.40 -9.72 -8.52
N LEU A 73 1.39 -10.43 -9.06
CA LEU A 73 1.17 -11.73 -9.69
C LEU A 73 0.50 -12.72 -8.71
N ALA A 74 0.99 -12.81 -7.47
CA ALA A 74 0.42 -13.65 -6.43
C ALA A 74 -1.05 -13.32 -6.12
N ILE A 75 -1.45 -12.03 -6.15
CA ILE A 75 -2.85 -11.63 -5.97
C ILE A 75 -3.72 -12.27 -7.04
N PHE A 76 -3.30 -12.23 -8.31
CA PHE A 76 -4.09 -12.79 -9.40
C PHE A 76 -4.09 -14.34 -9.41
N LEU A 77 -2.95 -14.97 -9.09
CA LEU A 77 -2.86 -16.44 -9.01
C LEU A 77 -3.71 -17.03 -7.87
N THR A 78 -3.89 -16.29 -6.79
CA THR A 78 -4.72 -16.69 -5.64
C THR A 78 -6.18 -16.24 -5.74
N GLN A 79 -6.58 -15.63 -6.86
CA GLN A 79 -7.95 -15.20 -7.09
C GLN A 79 -8.90 -16.41 -7.20
N GLY A 80 -10.14 -16.25 -6.70
CA GLY A 80 -11.13 -17.34 -6.67
C GLY A 80 -10.97 -18.35 -5.52
N GLN A 81 -9.85 -18.34 -4.79
CA GLN A 81 -9.67 -19.15 -3.59
C GLN A 81 -10.29 -18.47 -2.36
N GLU A 82 -11.61 -18.52 -2.23
CA GLU A 82 -12.37 -17.74 -1.22
C GLU A 82 -12.04 -18.09 0.25
N TYR A 83 -11.46 -19.27 0.50
CA TYR A 83 -10.96 -19.66 1.81
C TYR A 83 -9.68 -18.89 2.23
N LEU A 84 -8.97 -18.29 1.26
CA LEU A 84 -7.84 -17.41 1.54
C LEU A 84 -8.33 -15.97 1.74
N LYS A 85 -7.80 -15.28 2.74
CA LYS A 85 -7.82 -13.82 2.81
C LYS A 85 -6.44 -13.30 2.45
N ARG A 86 -6.38 -12.27 1.62
CA ARG A 86 -5.16 -11.73 1.03
C ARG A 86 -5.03 -10.25 1.37
N PHE A 87 -3.85 -9.81 1.80
CA PHE A 87 -3.58 -8.42 2.14
C PHE A 87 -2.10 -8.12 1.93
N THR A 88 -1.75 -6.89 1.58
CA THR A 88 -0.34 -6.55 1.30
C THR A 88 0.39 -6.22 2.60
N ILE A 89 1.64 -6.66 2.75
CA ILE A 89 2.52 -6.25 3.86
C ILE A 89 3.74 -5.57 3.26
N SER A 90 3.88 -4.26 3.46
CA SER A 90 5.04 -3.49 3.02
C SER A 90 5.95 -3.16 4.19
N PHE A 91 7.23 -3.50 4.05
CA PHE A 91 8.27 -3.19 5.01
C PHE A 91 9.09 -2.00 4.52
N VAL A 92 9.46 -1.12 5.45
CA VAL A 92 10.42 -0.05 5.20
C VAL A 92 11.52 -0.19 6.24
N SER A 93 12.73 -0.46 5.77
CA SER A 93 13.92 -0.65 6.60
C SER A 93 15.03 0.33 6.23
N GLU A 94 16.05 0.40 7.07
CA GLU A 94 17.24 1.20 6.89
C GLU A 94 18.47 0.32 7.06
N PHE A 95 19.44 0.45 6.16
CA PHE A 95 20.76 -0.17 6.28
C PHE A 95 21.80 0.80 5.74
N ASN A 96 22.87 1.05 6.50
CA ASN A 96 23.92 2.01 6.16
C ASN A 96 23.39 3.40 5.71
N GLY A 97 22.39 3.93 6.43
CA GLY A 97 21.75 5.23 6.15
C GLY A 97 20.87 5.28 4.89
N LYS A 98 20.72 4.16 4.17
CA LYS A 98 19.84 4.06 2.99
C LYS A 98 18.51 3.43 3.37
N ILE A 99 17.44 3.95 2.77
CA ILE A 99 16.07 3.44 2.98
C ILE A 99 15.74 2.40 1.93
N PHE A 100 15.26 1.27 2.42
CA PHE A 100 14.88 0.14 1.64
C PHE A 100 13.39 -0.15 1.76
N ARG A 101 12.79 -0.61 0.67
CA ARG A 101 11.37 -0.97 0.62
C ARG A 101 11.23 -2.39 0.12
N HIS A 102 10.31 -3.12 0.73
CA HIS A 102 10.02 -4.49 0.37
C HIS A 102 8.52 -4.76 0.58
N VAL A 103 7.95 -5.68 -0.19
CA VAL A 103 6.53 -6.02 -0.09
C VAL A 103 6.29 -7.50 -0.37
N VAL A 104 5.39 -8.08 0.42
CA VAL A 104 4.88 -9.44 0.26
C VAL A 104 3.35 -9.44 0.31
N LEU A 105 2.75 -10.52 -0.14
CA LEU A 105 1.32 -10.81 0.00
C LEU A 105 1.10 -11.64 1.27
N GLY A 106 0.58 -11.02 2.32
CA GLY A 106 0.12 -11.72 3.51
C GLY A 106 -1.13 -12.55 3.20
N ILE A 107 -1.14 -13.77 3.71
CA ILE A 107 -2.23 -14.74 3.57
C ILE A 107 -2.76 -15.09 4.96
N TYR A 108 -4.08 -15.19 5.06
CA TYR A 108 -4.77 -15.73 6.22
C TYR A 108 -5.76 -16.81 5.76
N SER A 109 -5.73 -17.97 6.41
CA SER A 109 -6.67 -19.05 6.15
C SER A 109 -6.79 -19.95 7.38
N SER A 110 -8.02 -20.35 7.71
CA SER A 110 -8.30 -21.28 8.81
C SER A 110 -7.61 -20.96 10.15
N GLY A 111 -7.50 -19.68 10.50
CA GLY A 111 -6.87 -19.26 11.76
C GLY A 111 -5.36 -19.01 11.70
N LEU A 112 -4.70 -19.43 10.61
CA LEU A 112 -3.26 -19.35 10.42
C LEU A 112 -2.89 -18.25 9.41
N PHE A 113 -1.69 -17.72 9.57
CA PHE A 113 -1.08 -16.69 8.74
C PHE A 113 0.14 -17.24 8.02
N GLY A 114 0.39 -16.70 6.83
CA GLY A 114 1.55 -16.98 6.00
C GLY A 114 1.78 -15.83 5.02
N ALA A 115 2.68 -16.02 4.07
CA ALA A 115 2.96 -15.01 3.05
C ALA A 115 3.52 -15.61 1.76
N LEU A 116 3.21 -14.96 0.64
CA LEU A 116 3.78 -15.20 -0.68
C LEU A 116 4.58 -13.96 -1.11
N GLY A 117 5.67 -14.16 -1.84
CA GLY A 117 6.43 -13.05 -2.39
C GLY A 117 7.76 -13.47 -2.97
N LEU A 118 8.55 -12.49 -3.40
CA LEU A 118 9.93 -12.69 -3.80
C LEU A 118 10.82 -11.66 -3.12
N SER A 119 12.03 -12.09 -2.79
CA SER A 119 13.08 -11.30 -2.17
C SER A 119 14.42 -11.83 -2.64
N ARG A 120 15.47 -11.06 -2.42
CA ARG A 120 16.85 -11.55 -2.57
C ARG A 120 17.26 -12.49 -1.44
N ARG A 121 16.54 -12.43 -0.32
CA ARG A 121 16.76 -13.26 0.88
C ARG A 121 15.58 -14.19 1.08
N GLU A 122 15.86 -15.47 1.24
CA GLU A 122 14.82 -16.50 1.34
C GLU A 122 13.92 -16.31 2.56
N ASP A 123 14.49 -15.83 3.67
CA ASP A 123 13.80 -15.54 4.92
C ASP A 123 12.98 -14.22 4.88
N LEU A 124 13.06 -13.45 3.80
CA LEU A 124 12.26 -12.25 3.56
C LEU A 124 11.19 -12.43 2.48
N MET A 125 10.91 -13.65 2.02
CA MET A 125 9.88 -13.93 1.02
C MET A 125 8.75 -14.83 1.55
N TYR A 126 8.68 -16.09 1.11
CA TYR A 126 7.67 -17.07 1.50
C TYR A 126 7.65 -17.33 3.00
N LYS A 127 6.45 -17.42 3.56
CA LYS A 127 6.23 -17.93 4.92
C LYS A 127 5.11 -18.95 4.86
N PRO A 128 5.35 -20.20 5.34
CA PRO A 128 4.32 -21.23 5.37
C PRO A 128 3.12 -20.76 6.19
N LEU A 129 1.95 -21.35 5.92
CA LEU A 129 0.69 -21.02 6.58
C LEU A 129 0.60 -21.64 7.99
N ASN A 130 1.57 -21.37 8.86
CA ASN A 130 1.66 -21.99 10.19
C ASN A 130 1.73 -20.98 11.35
N PHE A 131 1.64 -19.68 11.08
CA PHE A 131 1.71 -18.66 12.13
C PHE A 131 0.32 -18.44 12.76
N PRO A 132 0.11 -18.71 14.06
CA PRO A 132 -1.23 -18.59 14.67
C PRO A 132 -1.69 -17.14 14.89
N SER A 133 -0.76 -16.18 14.81
CA SER A 133 -1.05 -14.75 14.90
C SER A 133 -0.26 -13.95 13.88
N LEU A 134 -0.84 -12.81 13.48
CA LEU A 134 -0.14 -11.86 12.62
C LEU A 134 1.09 -11.26 13.31
N SER A 135 1.06 -11.10 14.64
CA SER A 135 2.22 -10.65 15.41
C SER A 135 3.41 -11.58 15.27
N LEU A 136 3.22 -12.90 15.30
CA LEU A 136 4.29 -13.87 15.11
C LEU A 136 4.84 -13.83 13.68
N LEU A 137 3.98 -13.72 12.66
CA LEU A 137 4.41 -13.56 11.27
C LEU A 137 5.26 -12.28 11.10
N ILE A 138 4.80 -11.14 11.62
CA ILE A 138 5.54 -9.87 11.52
C ILE A 138 6.86 -9.91 12.32
N ASN A 139 6.87 -10.55 13.49
CA ASN A 139 8.10 -10.73 14.28
C ASN A 139 9.11 -11.59 13.53
N ASN A 140 8.67 -12.65 12.85
CA ASN A 140 9.57 -13.49 12.06
C ASN A 140 10.24 -12.71 10.91
N TYR A 141 9.52 -11.83 10.22
CA TYR A 141 10.15 -10.88 9.28
C TYR A 141 11.07 -9.89 9.97
N THR A 142 10.69 -9.40 11.15
CA THR A 142 11.49 -8.42 11.91
C THR A 142 12.84 -9.01 12.32
N GLU A 143 12.85 -10.27 12.77
CA GLU A 143 14.04 -11.06 13.08
C GLU A 143 14.89 -11.30 11.83
N ALA A 144 14.28 -11.65 10.70
CA ALA A 144 14.99 -11.80 9.42
C ALA A 144 15.67 -10.48 8.98
N TYR A 145 14.97 -9.34 9.02
CA TYR A 145 15.60 -8.04 8.74
C TYR A 145 16.76 -7.74 9.68
N HIS A 146 16.59 -8.01 10.99
CA HIS A 146 17.66 -7.82 11.95
C HIS A 146 18.87 -8.73 11.66
N GLY A 147 18.63 -9.98 11.25
CA GLY A 147 19.67 -10.92 10.82
C GLY A 147 20.50 -10.41 9.63
N HIS A 148 19.89 -9.65 8.72
CA HIS A 148 20.58 -8.98 7.61
C HIS A 148 21.01 -7.54 7.94
N HIS A 149 21.13 -7.18 9.22
CA HIS A 149 21.56 -5.86 9.71
C HIS A 149 20.65 -4.68 9.30
N HIS A 150 19.43 -4.96 8.84
CA HIS A 150 18.45 -3.94 8.53
C HIS A 150 17.71 -3.50 9.79
N LYS A 151 17.66 -2.19 10.03
CA LYS A 151 16.79 -1.58 11.04
C LYS A 151 15.39 -1.38 10.45
N LEU A 152 14.40 -2.11 10.95
CA LEU A 152 13.02 -1.92 10.51
C LEU A 152 12.46 -0.58 11.03
N LEU A 153 12.00 0.29 10.12
CA LEU A 153 11.45 1.60 10.47
C LEU A 153 9.94 1.58 10.64
N ARG A 154 9.25 0.89 9.72
CA ARG A 154 7.79 0.76 9.74
C ARG A 154 7.29 -0.40 8.89
N VAL A 155 6.15 -0.94 9.30
CA VAL A 155 5.36 -1.92 8.55
C VAL A 155 4.03 -1.30 8.16
N LYS A 156 3.61 -1.49 6.91
CA LYS A 156 2.31 -1.07 6.39
C LYS A 156 1.53 -2.28 5.96
N ILE A 157 0.33 -2.43 6.48
CA ILE A 157 -0.56 -3.53 6.16
C ILE A 157 -1.75 -2.96 5.37
N GLY A 158 -1.95 -3.45 4.14
CA GLY A 158 -3.06 -3.06 3.28
C GLY A 158 -4.38 -3.69 3.74
N LEU A 159 -5.51 -3.30 3.16
CA LEU A 159 -6.79 -3.94 3.44
C LEU A 159 -6.91 -5.32 2.76
N PRO A 160 -7.86 -6.17 3.21
CA PRO A 160 -8.29 -7.34 2.47
C PRO A 160 -8.57 -7.04 1.00
N ILE A 161 -8.02 -7.86 0.12
CA ILE A 161 -8.21 -7.76 -1.32
C ILE A 161 -9.35 -8.68 -1.72
N SER A 162 -10.38 -8.11 -2.36
CA SER A 162 -11.53 -8.87 -2.87
C SER A 162 -11.11 -9.93 -3.89
N HIS A 163 -11.71 -11.12 -3.84
CA HIS A 163 -11.53 -12.18 -4.86
C HIS A 163 -12.28 -11.88 -6.15
N ARG A 164 -13.24 -10.95 -6.10
CA ARG A 164 -14.02 -10.49 -7.25
C ARG A 164 -14.05 -8.96 -7.24
N PRO A 165 -12.89 -8.31 -7.44
CA PRO A 165 -12.85 -6.86 -7.45
C PRO A 165 -13.58 -6.31 -8.68
N TYR A 166 -14.13 -5.10 -8.54
CA TYR A 166 -14.66 -4.39 -9.71
C TYR A 166 -13.52 -3.96 -10.63
N MET A 167 -13.77 -3.84 -11.93
CA MET A 167 -12.73 -3.57 -12.94
C MET A 167 -11.88 -2.32 -12.63
N LEU A 168 -12.52 -1.25 -12.15
CA LEU A 168 -11.89 0.03 -11.82
C LEU A 168 -11.47 0.15 -10.35
N GLU A 169 -11.70 -0.89 -9.54
CA GLU A 169 -11.25 -0.94 -8.16
C GLU A 169 -9.72 -0.88 -8.10
N LYS A 170 -9.18 -0.37 -6.99
CA LYS A 170 -7.74 -0.25 -6.76
C LYS A 170 -7.39 -1.00 -5.49
N ILE A 171 -6.19 -1.61 -5.49
CA ILE A 171 -5.66 -2.26 -4.29
C ILE A 171 -5.45 -1.20 -3.20
N GLN A 172 -6.00 -1.47 -2.02
CA GLN A 172 -5.91 -0.59 -0.86
C GLN A 172 -4.62 -0.90 -0.07
N TRP A 173 -3.51 -0.32 -0.52
CA TRP A 173 -2.18 -0.55 0.06
C TRP A 173 -1.97 0.05 1.47
N LYS A 174 -2.87 0.91 1.93
CA LYS A 174 -2.77 1.62 3.21
C LYS A 174 -3.98 1.28 4.06
N GLY A 175 -3.85 0.27 4.92
CA GLY A 175 -4.79 -0.01 6.00
C GLY A 175 -4.22 0.48 7.33
N ILE A 176 -3.24 -0.24 7.86
CA ILE A 176 -2.57 0.05 9.14
C ILE A 176 -1.10 0.40 8.91
N LEU A 177 -0.60 1.35 9.69
CA LEU A 177 0.81 1.73 9.75
C LEU A 177 1.35 1.49 11.16
N ILE A 178 2.40 0.68 11.26
CA ILE A 178 3.08 0.36 12.52
C ILE A 178 4.49 0.95 12.45
N PRO A 179 4.76 2.06 13.15
CA PRO A 179 6.10 2.62 13.22
C PRO A 179 6.92 1.89 14.30
N PHE A 180 8.10 1.40 13.92
CA PHE A 180 9.05 0.75 14.83
C PHE A 180 10.08 1.73 15.41
N ASN A 181 10.21 2.91 14.80
CA ASN A 181 11.16 3.95 15.22
C ASN A 181 10.61 4.93 16.28
N LYS A 182 9.34 4.82 16.70
CA LYS A 182 8.65 5.80 17.56
C LYS A 182 8.41 5.34 19.00
N GLY A 183 9.16 4.36 19.51
CA GLY A 183 9.08 3.95 20.91
C GLY A 183 7.78 3.24 21.31
N HIS A 184 7.06 2.65 20.35
CA HIS A 184 5.91 1.80 20.67
C HIS A 184 6.36 0.55 21.44
N THR A 185 5.65 0.21 22.51
CA THR A 185 5.95 -1.03 23.23
C THR A 185 5.54 -2.24 22.39
N LYS A 186 6.17 -3.38 22.62
CA LYS A 186 5.80 -4.66 21.96
C LYS A 186 4.31 -4.98 22.18
N LYS A 187 3.75 -4.58 23.34
CA LYS A 187 2.33 -4.75 23.68
C LYS A 187 1.43 -3.90 22.78
N ASP A 188 1.78 -2.64 22.51
CA ASP A 188 0.99 -1.77 21.64
C ASP A 188 0.94 -2.30 20.20
N ILE A 189 2.09 -2.78 19.70
CA ILE A 189 2.20 -3.39 18.37
C ILE A 189 1.30 -4.64 18.30
N ASN A 190 1.37 -5.52 19.30
CA ASN A 190 0.54 -6.71 19.36
C ASN A 190 -0.95 -6.36 19.39
N ASN A 191 -1.36 -5.36 20.19
CA ASN A 191 -2.76 -4.92 20.23
C ASN A 191 -3.27 -4.41 18.88
N ILE A 192 -2.45 -3.65 18.15
CA ILE A 192 -2.79 -3.15 16.80
C ILE A 192 -2.94 -4.33 15.83
N LEU A 193 -2.01 -5.29 15.87
CA LEU A 193 -2.03 -6.47 15.00
C LEU A 193 -3.19 -7.42 15.32
N ASP A 194 -3.55 -7.57 16.58
CA ASP A 194 -4.70 -8.36 17.01
C ASP A 194 -6.02 -7.71 16.61
N HIS A 195 -6.13 -6.39 16.74
CA HIS A 195 -7.29 -5.65 16.24
C HIS A 195 -7.47 -5.84 14.73
N TYR A 196 -6.38 -5.74 13.96
CA TYR A 196 -6.41 -6.03 12.53
C TYR A 196 -6.78 -7.48 12.23
N SER A 197 -6.25 -8.43 13.01
CA SER A 197 -6.56 -9.85 12.85
C SER A 197 -8.04 -10.14 13.08
N ARG A 198 -8.68 -9.46 14.05
CA ARG A 198 -10.14 -9.54 14.26
C ARG A 198 -10.91 -8.94 13.09
N PHE A 199 -10.45 -7.80 12.57
CA PHE A 199 -11.01 -7.19 11.36
C PHE A 199 -10.89 -8.11 10.13
N LEU A 200 -9.76 -8.80 9.95
CA LEU A 200 -9.57 -9.79 8.89
C LEU A 200 -10.52 -11.00 9.01
N ARG A 201 -10.77 -11.44 10.25
CA ARG A 201 -11.65 -12.57 10.57
C ARG A 201 -13.14 -12.23 10.41
N GLY A 202 -13.49 -10.95 10.59
CA GLY A 202 -14.86 -10.48 10.43
C GLY A 202 -15.38 -10.67 9.01
N SER A 203 -16.69 -10.93 8.88
CA SER A 203 -17.35 -11.08 7.59
C SER A 203 -17.14 -9.85 6.72
N THR A 204 -16.49 -10.04 5.57
CA THR A 204 -16.11 -9.02 4.58
C THR A 204 -17.27 -8.24 3.96
N ASN A 205 -18.52 -8.48 4.40
CA ASN A 205 -19.73 -7.90 3.81
C ASN A 205 -20.30 -6.69 4.57
N VAL A 206 -19.77 -6.30 5.74
CA VAL A 206 -20.34 -5.19 6.55
C VAL A 206 -19.28 -4.26 7.15
N ILE A 207 -18.10 -4.13 6.55
CA ILE A 207 -17.12 -3.17 7.07
C ILE A 207 -17.18 -1.85 6.29
N ILE A 208 -18.20 -1.08 6.69
CA ILE A 208 -18.25 0.37 6.59
C ILE A 208 -16.89 0.92 7.04
N LYS A 209 -16.33 1.89 6.31
CA LYS A 209 -15.12 2.69 6.62
C LYS A 209 -15.01 3.22 8.07
N LYS A 210 -16.03 3.02 8.92
CA LYS A 210 -16.11 3.43 10.33
C LYS A 210 -15.36 2.52 11.31
N SER A 211 -15.07 1.25 11.01
CA SER A 211 -14.45 0.32 11.99
C SER A 211 -12.97 -0.01 11.72
N LEU A 212 -12.38 0.53 10.64
CA LEU A 212 -10.93 0.65 10.62
C LEU A 212 -10.54 1.70 11.66
N PRO A 213 -9.57 1.42 12.54
CA PRO A 213 -9.12 2.43 13.47
C PRO A 213 -8.59 3.58 12.61
N ASN A 214 -9.21 4.75 12.79
CA ASN A 214 -8.78 5.99 12.16
C ASN A 214 -7.48 6.42 12.85
N ILE A 215 -6.42 5.62 12.70
CA ILE A 215 -5.04 5.99 13.05
C ILE A 215 -4.55 6.88 11.90
N SER A 216 -5.32 7.95 11.65
CA SER A 216 -4.84 9.10 10.93
C SER A 216 -3.75 9.74 11.76
N SER A 217 -2.85 10.44 11.07
CA SER A 217 -1.76 11.23 11.60
C SER A 217 -2.14 12.34 12.59
N ASP A 218 -3.38 12.39 13.09
CA ASP A 218 -3.90 13.54 13.83
C ASP A 218 -3.81 13.39 15.37
N SER A 219 -3.43 12.22 15.88
CA SER A 219 -2.95 12.10 17.27
C SER A 219 -1.54 12.68 17.46
N PHE A 220 -0.90 13.14 16.38
CA PHE A 220 0.42 13.77 16.39
C PHE A 220 0.30 15.30 16.43
N LYS A 221 -0.23 15.84 17.52
CA LYS A 221 0.04 17.23 17.96
C LYS A 221 0.47 17.21 19.42
N THR A 222 1.77 17.08 19.64
CA THR A 222 2.37 17.55 20.89
C THR A 222 2.43 19.08 20.87
N ALA A 223 2.28 19.66 22.07
CA ALA A 223 2.39 21.06 22.45
C ALA A 223 1.22 22.00 22.08
N LYS A 224 0.26 22.13 23.02
CA LYS A 224 -0.37 23.43 23.29
C LYS A 224 0.03 23.92 24.68
N LYS A 225 0.84 24.97 24.61
CA LYS A 225 1.13 26.03 25.59
C LYS A 225 -0.08 26.31 26.49
N GLN A 226 0.16 26.39 27.81
CA GLN A 226 -0.75 26.93 28.80
C GLN A 226 -1.34 28.26 28.31
N GLN A 227 -2.67 28.39 28.32
CA GLN A 227 -3.37 29.67 28.40
C GLN A 227 -4.69 29.46 29.14
N ASN A 228 -4.85 30.22 30.23
CA ASN A 228 -5.99 30.26 31.14
C ASN A 228 -7.34 30.53 30.44
N PRO A 229 -8.47 30.04 30.98
CA PRO A 229 -9.79 30.44 30.52
C PRO A 229 -10.21 31.72 31.24
N SER A 230 -10.52 32.78 30.50
CA SER A 230 -11.40 33.85 30.98
C SER A 230 -12.54 34.00 29.99
N TYR A 231 -13.69 33.40 30.34
CA TYR A 231 -14.95 33.62 29.66
C TYR A 231 -15.57 34.92 30.18
N ARG A 232 -15.73 35.92 29.31
CA ARG A 232 -16.77 36.94 29.48
C ARG A 232 -17.65 37.02 28.23
N LYS A 233 -18.93 36.92 28.52
CA LYS A 233 -20.14 36.79 27.69
C LYS A 233 -20.72 38.18 27.42
N VAL A 234 -20.95 38.60 26.18
CA VAL A 234 -21.93 39.67 25.82
C VAL A 234 -22.42 39.46 24.37
N ILE A 235 -23.62 38.90 24.17
CA ILE A 235 -24.90 39.53 23.73
C ILE A 235 -24.95 39.96 22.25
N ARG A 236 -26.06 39.54 21.62
CA ARG A 236 -26.46 39.62 20.20
C ARG A 236 -27.41 40.82 19.99
N LEU A 237 -27.24 41.58 18.92
CA LEU A 237 -28.22 42.48 18.24
C LEU A 237 -27.47 43.06 17.02
N GLY A 238 -27.98 43.31 15.82
CA GLY A 238 -29.31 43.46 15.23
C GLY A 238 -29.10 44.33 13.97
N MET A 239 -29.90 44.09 12.92
CA MET A 239 -29.87 44.67 11.55
C MET A 239 -29.62 46.19 11.40
N ALA A 240 -29.07 46.62 10.24
CA ALA A 240 -29.68 47.62 9.33
C ALA A 240 -28.83 47.92 8.06
N ARG A 241 -29.54 48.25 6.96
CA ARG A 241 -29.09 48.70 5.62
C ARG A 241 -28.86 50.22 5.55
N ASN A 242 -28.01 50.68 4.61
CA ASN A 242 -28.28 51.67 3.52
C ASN A 242 -26.94 52.21 2.93
N LYS A 243 -26.74 52.22 1.59
CA LYS A 243 -26.77 53.38 0.64
C LYS A 243 -25.96 54.58 1.12
N SER A 244 -25.08 55.28 0.38
CA SER A 244 -24.82 55.58 -1.05
C SER A 244 -23.35 56.06 -1.13
N ASP A 245 -22.62 56.26 -2.24
CA ASP A 245 -22.86 57.09 -3.41
C ASP A 245 -21.79 56.85 -4.50
N ASN A 246 -22.25 56.84 -5.77
CA ASN A 246 -21.74 57.51 -6.99
C ASN A 246 -20.25 57.95 -7.04
N LYS A 247 -19.52 57.86 -8.17
CA LYS A 247 -19.91 58.37 -9.49
C LYS A 247 -18.87 57.96 -10.59
N VAL A 248 -19.38 57.43 -11.72
CA VAL A 248 -19.12 57.82 -13.14
C VAL A 248 -17.68 57.73 -13.66
N SER A 249 -17.30 56.81 -14.56
CA SER A 249 -17.58 56.65 -16.02
C SER A 249 -16.21 56.59 -16.74
N SER A 250 -15.98 56.02 -17.91
CA SER A 250 -16.82 55.84 -19.09
C SER A 250 -16.14 54.84 -20.03
N LEU A 251 -16.98 54.01 -20.68
CA LEU A 251 -17.03 53.66 -22.11
C LEU A 251 -15.79 53.01 -22.77
N LEU A 252 -15.97 51.77 -23.24
CA LEU A 252 -16.05 51.36 -24.68
C LEU A 252 -14.69 51.42 -25.37
N SER A 253 -14.25 50.51 -26.25
CA SER A 253 -14.79 49.39 -26.99
C SER A 253 -13.62 48.93 -27.89
N THR A 254 -13.76 47.76 -28.52
CA THR A 254 -12.94 47.26 -29.65
C THR A 254 -11.51 46.86 -29.30
N SER A 255 -10.83 45.95 -29.98
CA SER A 255 -11.10 44.87 -30.93
C SER A 255 -9.70 44.27 -31.17
N SER A 256 -9.62 42.97 -31.45
CA SER A 256 -8.57 42.30 -32.25
C SER A 256 -7.09 42.64 -31.96
N THR A 257 -6.25 41.62 -31.80
CA THR A 257 -5.31 41.18 -32.85
C THR A 257 -4.43 40.06 -32.29
N TRP A 258 -4.34 38.98 -33.05
CA TRP A 258 -3.35 37.91 -32.91
C TRP A 258 -1.92 38.46 -32.99
N ARG A 259 -1.04 38.10 -32.04
CA ARG A 259 0.41 38.08 -32.26
C ARG A 259 1.05 36.90 -31.55
N SER A 260 1.50 35.95 -32.36
CA SER A 260 2.53 34.97 -32.04
C SER A 260 3.86 35.70 -31.85
N VAL A 261 4.54 35.51 -30.72
CA VAL A 261 6.02 35.60 -30.65
C VAL A 261 6.52 34.61 -29.61
N THR A 262 7.35 33.70 -30.11
CA THR A 262 8.33 32.85 -29.43
C THR A 262 9.11 33.58 -28.34
N ASN A 263 9.28 32.96 -27.16
CA ASN A 263 10.57 32.90 -26.46
C ASN A 263 10.45 32.03 -25.20
N LEU A 264 11.09 30.86 -25.27
CA LEU A 264 11.46 30.04 -24.12
C LEU A 264 12.58 30.74 -23.32
N PRO A 265 12.53 30.70 -21.99
CA PRO A 265 13.73 30.55 -21.19
C PRO A 265 13.82 29.12 -20.64
N ILE A 266 14.95 28.51 -20.94
CA ILE A 266 15.41 27.23 -20.40
C ILE A 266 15.61 27.39 -18.89
N ILE A 267 14.81 26.68 -18.09
CA ILE A 267 15.07 26.49 -16.66
C ILE A 267 15.47 25.04 -16.46
N ASN A 268 16.76 24.86 -16.18
CA ASN A 268 17.35 23.62 -15.69
C ASN A 268 16.62 23.14 -14.43
N SER A 269 15.83 22.08 -14.55
CA SER A 269 15.37 21.32 -13.40
C SER A 269 16.25 20.08 -13.23
N LYS A 270 17.09 20.10 -12.19
CA LYS A 270 17.75 18.90 -11.66
C LYS A 270 16.65 17.93 -11.22
N ILE A 271 16.36 16.94 -12.05
CA ILE A 271 15.55 15.78 -11.67
C ILE A 271 16.44 14.92 -10.78
N ALA A 272 16.21 15.02 -9.47
CA ALA A 272 16.73 14.06 -8.51
C ALA A 272 16.03 12.71 -8.73
N SER A 273 16.65 11.85 -9.52
CA SER A 273 16.26 10.44 -9.63
C SER A 273 16.47 9.77 -8.27
N GLN A 274 15.42 9.70 -7.45
CA GLN A 274 15.38 8.79 -6.31
C GLN A 274 15.37 7.35 -6.85
N LYS A 275 16.56 6.75 -6.97
CA LYS A 275 16.69 5.31 -7.16
C LYS A 275 15.96 4.62 -6.00
N ILE A 276 14.94 3.85 -6.32
CA ILE A 276 14.27 2.96 -5.39
C ILE A 276 15.26 1.84 -5.09
N VAL A 277 15.81 1.84 -3.87
CA VAL A 277 16.64 0.74 -3.39
C VAL A 277 15.72 -0.22 -2.61
N GLU A 278 15.65 -1.48 -3.03
CA GLU A 278 14.92 -2.54 -2.30
C GLU A 278 15.85 -3.17 -1.25
N ALA A 279 15.31 -3.84 -0.22
CA ALA A 279 16.11 -4.43 0.86
C ALA A 279 16.98 -5.59 0.37
N GLU A 280 18.28 -5.51 0.63
CA GLU A 280 19.33 -6.46 0.20
C GLU A 280 19.14 -7.85 0.80
#